data_AF-A0A183FF19-F1
#
_entry.id   AF-A0A183FF19-F1
#
_cell.length_a   1.000
_cell.length_b   1.000
_cell.length_c   1.000
_cell.angle_alpha   90.00
_cell.angle_beta   90.00
_cell.angle_gamma   90.00
#
_symmetry.space_group_name_H-M   'P 1'
#
loop_
_entity.id
_entity.type
_entity.pdbx_description
1 polymer ?
#
loop_
_entity_poly.entity_id
_entity_poly.type
_entity_poly.pdbx_seq_one_letter_code
_entity_poly.pdbx_strand_id
1 'polypeptide(L)'
;MKIARGEFFEAEPLSSFARIVPPKSAAKGQCFIAINPEAFAPLFNERLQEFINTMRNLRSTGEKKVLVAGDKEKKHARLIEQIGGIPYHPNQIKNADELAKVHGVEKVKVIKQY
;
A
#
# COMPACT_ATOMS: atom_id res chain seq x y z
N MET A 1 26.35 -46.45 45.65
CA MET A 1 26.21 -47.74 44.93
C MET A 1 24.72 -48.06 44.82
N LYS A 2 24.19 -48.07 43.57
CA LYS A 2 22.78 -48.34 43.13
C LYS A 2 21.74 -47.33 43.68
N ILE A 3 21.25 -46.31 42.97
CA ILE A 3 20.64 -46.14 41.63
C ILE A 3 19.44 -47.08 41.37
N ALA A 4 18.21 -46.53 41.41
CA ALA A 4 17.06 -46.84 40.55
C ALA A 4 15.91 -45.83 40.81
N ARG A 5 15.60 -44.96 39.85
CA ARG A 5 14.38 -44.97 38.98
C ARG A 5 13.17 -44.31 39.68
N GLY A 6 12.56 -43.23 39.22
CA GLY A 6 12.68 -42.47 37.98
C GLY A 6 11.38 -41.69 37.82
N GLU A 7 11.36 -40.42 38.20
CA GLU A 7 10.41 -39.44 37.69
C GLU A 7 11.22 -38.39 36.95
N PHE A 8 11.39 -38.69 35.67
CA PHE A 8 12.01 -37.85 34.68
C PHE A 8 10.96 -36.79 34.32
N PHE A 9 10.98 -35.65 35.01
CA PHE A 9 10.39 -34.44 34.46
C PHE A 9 11.31 -34.00 33.32
N GLU A 10 10.94 -34.40 32.11
CA GLU A 10 11.62 -34.01 30.90
C GLU A 10 11.46 -32.49 30.76
N ALA A 11 12.50 -31.76 31.16
CA ALA A 11 12.67 -30.36 30.84
C ALA A 11 12.80 -30.26 29.32
N GLU A 12 11.69 -30.00 28.63
CA GLU A 12 11.76 -29.60 27.24
C GLU A 12 12.63 -28.33 27.16
N PRO A 13 13.65 -28.32 26.27
CA PRO A 13 14.48 -27.16 26.12
C PRO A 13 13.61 -26.01 25.65
N LEU A 14 13.67 -24.87 26.35
CA LEU A 14 13.16 -23.58 25.89
C LEU A 14 13.94 -23.14 24.64
N SER A 15 13.74 -23.85 23.53
CA SER A 15 14.38 -23.69 22.22
C SER A 15 13.54 -22.81 21.28
N SER A 16 12.51 -22.14 21.81
CA SER A 16 11.74 -21.16 21.07
C SER A 16 11.44 -19.96 21.95
N PHE A 17 12.51 -19.47 22.60
CA PHE A 17 12.80 -18.05 22.64
C PHE A 17 12.94 -17.54 21.19
N ALA A 18 11.84 -17.60 20.42
CA ALA A 18 11.63 -16.65 19.35
C ALA A 18 11.60 -15.34 20.11
N ARG A 19 12.77 -14.71 20.18
CA ARG A 19 12.91 -13.31 20.51
C ARG A 19 11.81 -12.66 19.69
N ILE A 20 10.74 -12.23 20.34
CA ILE A 20 9.91 -11.17 19.81
C ILE A 20 10.87 -10.00 19.83
N VAL A 21 11.75 -9.95 18.83
CA VAL A 21 12.41 -8.74 18.42
C VAL A 21 11.19 -7.90 18.09
N PRO A 22 10.83 -6.87 18.89
CA PRO A 22 9.83 -5.94 18.42
C PRO A 22 10.30 -5.53 17.02
N PRO A 23 9.46 -5.65 15.98
CA PRO A 23 9.88 -5.33 14.62
C PRO A 23 10.51 -3.95 14.70
N LYS A 24 11.77 -3.86 14.23
CA LYS A 24 12.64 -2.68 14.30
C LYS A 24 11.75 -1.44 14.22
N SER A 25 11.54 -0.80 15.38
CA SER A 25 10.51 0.22 15.59
C SER A 25 10.45 1.10 14.35
N ALA A 26 9.28 1.17 13.69
CA ALA A 26 9.10 1.86 12.43
C ALA A 26 9.20 3.40 12.64
N ALA A 27 10.37 3.88 13.04
CA ALA A 27 10.72 5.28 13.17
C ALA A 27 10.93 5.84 11.76
N LYS A 28 9.82 6.09 11.08
CA LYS A 28 9.81 6.82 9.82
C LYS A 28 9.61 8.30 10.16
N GLY A 29 10.66 9.11 10.00
CA GLY A 29 10.50 10.55 10.01
C GLY A 29 9.66 10.97 8.81
N GLN A 30 8.55 11.67 9.04
CA GLN A 30 7.70 12.23 8.00
C GLN A 30 7.71 13.75 8.15
N CYS A 31 7.81 14.47 7.03
CA CYS A 31 7.75 15.92 6.99
C CYS A 31 6.59 16.33 6.08
N PHE A 32 5.75 17.23 6.58
CA PHE A 32 4.61 17.78 5.85
C PHE A 32 4.79 19.29 5.75
N ILE A 33 4.76 19.81 4.53
CA ILE A 33 4.92 21.23 4.24
C ILE A 33 3.72 21.68 3.43
N ALA A 34 3.07 22.75 3.88
CA ALA A 34 2.01 23.43 3.14
C ALA A 34 2.49 24.86 2.82
N ILE A 35 2.38 25.25 1.55
CA ILE A 35 2.76 26.57 1.07
C ILE A 35 1.51 27.21 0.47
N ASN A 36 1.18 28.43 0.89
CA ASN A 36 0.14 29.22 0.22
C ASN A 36 0.76 29.98 -0.96
N PRO A 37 0.49 29.60 -2.23
CA PRO A 37 1.08 30.26 -3.38
C PRO A 37 0.60 31.71 -3.58
N GLU A 38 -0.59 32.05 -3.10
CA GLU A 38 -1.17 33.40 -3.27
C GLU A 38 -0.42 34.47 -2.48
N ALA A 39 0.32 34.07 -1.45
CA ALA A 39 1.18 34.96 -0.68
C ALA A 39 2.45 35.40 -1.44
N PHE A 40 2.79 34.73 -2.55
CA PHE A 40 4.01 35.00 -3.32
C PHE A 40 3.74 35.67 -4.66
N ALA A 41 2.71 35.22 -5.38
CA ALA A 41 2.37 35.77 -6.69
C ALA A 41 0.88 35.62 -7.00
N PRO A 42 0.25 36.64 -7.62
CA PRO A 42 -1.09 36.49 -8.16
C PRO A 42 -1.09 35.51 -9.33
N LEU A 43 -2.25 34.92 -9.61
CA LEU A 43 -2.50 34.04 -10.76
C LEU A 43 -1.59 32.81 -10.84
N PHE A 44 -1.15 32.27 -9.69
CA PHE A 44 -0.27 31.11 -9.66
C PHE A 44 -0.90 29.88 -10.33
N ASN A 45 -2.20 29.66 -10.11
CA ASN A 45 -2.93 28.51 -10.64
C ASN A 45 -3.00 28.53 -12.17
N GLU A 46 -3.26 29.70 -12.75
CA GLU A 46 -3.35 29.93 -14.19
C GLU A 46 -1.99 29.68 -14.85
N ARG A 47 -0.91 30.23 -14.27
CA ARG A 47 0.46 30.03 -14.76
C ARG A 47 0.89 28.57 -14.68
N LEU A 48 0.57 27.89 -13.58
CA LEU A 48 0.85 26.47 -13.45
C LEU A 48 0.04 25.66 -14.46
N GLN A 49 -1.23 25.99 -14.66
CA GLN A 49 -2.08 25.31 -15.63
C GLN A 49 -1.56 25.48 -17.07
N GLU A 50 -1.10 26.66 -17.45
CA GLU A 50 -0.47 26.93 -18.74
C GLU A 50 0.83 26.13 -18.91
N PHE A 51 1.69 26.08 -17.88
CA PHE A 51 2.90 25.28 -17.88
C PHE A 51 2.60 23.79 -18.08
N ILE A 52 1.66 23.24 -17.32
CA ILE A 52 1.26 21.83 -17.41
C ILE A 52 0.68 21.51 -18.80
N ASN A 53 -0.11 22.42 -19.37
CA ASN A 53 -0.64 22.27 -20.73
C ASN A 53 0.47 22.29 -21.78
N THR A 54 1.43 23.20 -21.64
CA THR A 54 2.60 23.28 -22.52
C THR A 54 3.38 21.97 -22.51
N MET A 55 3.64 21.41 -21.32
CA MET A 55 4.33 20.13 -21.17
C MET A 55 3.58 18.97 -21.84
N ARG A 56 2.25 18.91 -21.70
CA ARG A 56 1.42 17.87 -22.37
C ARG A 56 1.42 17.97 -23.88
N ASN A 57 1.59 19.18 -24.42
CA ASN A 57 1.55 19.45 -25.86
C ASN A 57 2.92 19.32 -26.55
N LEU A 58 3.98 19.00 -25.80
CA LEU A 58 5.29 18.71 -26.40
C LEU A 58 5.22 17.48 -27.31
N ARG A 59 6.02 17.50 -28.38
CA ARG A 59 6.13 16.38 -29.33
C ARG A 59 6.59 15.12 -28.59
N SER A 60 5.82 14.04 -28.70
CA SER A 60 6.23 12.74 -28.17
C SER A 60 7.34 12.13 -29.03
N THR A 61 8.27 11.42 -28.39
CA THR A 61 9.16 10.48 -29.07
C THR A 61 8.47 9.11 -29.09
N GLY A 62 7.91 8.73 -30.24
CA GLY A 62 7.13 7.50 -30.43
C GLY A 62 5.61 7.66 -30.27
N GLU A 63 4.91 6.54 -30.10
CA GLU A 63 3.43 6.44 -30.10
C GLU A 63 2.77 6.96 -28.81
N LYS A 64 3.53 7.07 -27.71
CA LYS A 64 2.98 7.43 -26.40
C LYS A 64 3.01 8.93 -26.19
N LYS A 65 1.85 9.52 -25.84
CA LYS A 65 1.74 10.94 -25.48
C LYS A 65 2.56 11.28 -24.24
N VAL A 66 3.04 12.52 -24.15
CA VAL A 66 3.68 13.06 -22.95
C VAL A 66 2.67 13.07 -21.81
N LEU A 67 3.09 12.58 -20.64
CA LEU A 67 2.27 12.51 -19.43
C LEU A 67 2.89 13.41 -18.36
N VAL A 68 2.04 14.07 -17.60
CA VAL A 68 2.44 14.85 -16.43
C VAL A 68 2.08 14.09 -15.15
N ALA A 69 2.76 14.41 -14.05
CA ALA A 69 2.47 13.84 -12.73
C ALA A 69 0.97 13.96 -12.41
N GLY A 70 0.36 12.86 -11.94
CA GLY A 70 -1.07 12.76 -11.66
C GLY A 70 -1.92 12.26 -12.83
N ASP A 71 -1.44 12.26 -14.08
CA ASP A 71 -2.26 11.83 -15.23
C ASP A 71 -2.54 10.32 -15.19
N LYS A 72 -1.61 9.50 -14.68
CA LYS A 72 -1.80 8.05 -14.53
C LYS A 72 -2.82 7.74 -13.45
N GLU A 73 -2.72 8.43 -12.32
CA GLU A 73 -3.60 8.29 -11.16
C GLU A 73 -5.02 8.72 -11.54
N LYS A 74 -5.19 9.83 -12.26
CA LYS A 74 -6.50 10.26 -12.79
C LYS A 74 -7.11 9.25 -13.74
N LYS A 75 -6.32 8.65 -14.64
CA LYS A 75 -6.80 7.57 -15.53
C LYS A 75 -7.24 6.35 -14.73
N HIS A 76 -6.47 5.98 -13.72
CA HIS A 76 -6.78 4.83 -12.87
C HIS A 76 -8.02 5.06 -12.01
N ALA A 77 -8.19 6.25 -11.43
CA ALA A 77 -9.38 6.64 -10.68
C ALA A 77 -10.64 6.55 -11.55
N ARG A 78 -10.60 7.12 -12.77
CA ARG A 78 -11.71 7.01 -13.74
C ARG A 78 -12.02 5.56 -14.12
N LEU A 79 -10.99 4.74 -14.29
CA LEU A 79 -11.15 3.31 -14.58
C LEU A 79 -11.88 2.59 -13.43
N ILE A 80 -11.48 2.86 -12.18
CA ILE A 80 -12.12 2.27 -11.00
C ILE A 80 -13.57 2.73 -10.88
N GLU A 81 -13.84 4.02 -11.08
CA GLU A 81 -15.20 4.57 -11.09
C GLU A 81 -16.09 3.87 -12.14
N GLN A 82 -15.55 3.62 -13.34
CA GLN A 82 -16.26 2.92 -14.40
C GLN A 82 -16.51 1.43 -14.10
N ILE A 83 -15.53 0.75 -13.49
CA ILE A 83 -15.65 -0.68 -13.14
C ILE A 83 -16.57 -0.86 -11.91
N GLY A 84 -16.73 0.18 -11.08
CA GLY A 84 -17.50 0.12 -9.84
C GLY A 84 -16.80 -0.69 -8.73
N GLY A 85 -15.48 -0.88 -8.84
CA GLY A 85 -14.69 -1.68 -7.90
C GLY A 85 -13.21 -1.69 -8.23
N ILE A 86 -12.40 -2.13 -7.26
CA ILE A 86 -10.94 -2.20 -7.40
C ILE A 86 -10.56 -3.62 -7.83
N PRO A 87 -9.84 -3.79 -8.95
CA PRO A 87 -9.36 -5.09 -9.37
C PRO A 87 -8.21 -5.54 -8.47
N TYR A 88 -8.41 -6.66 -7.77
CA TYR A 88 -7.38 -7.32 -6.98
C TYR A 88 -6.99 -8.65 -7.61
N HIS A 89 -5.75 -9.07 -7.38
CA HIS A 89 -5.30 -10.39 -7.80
C HIS A 89 -5.99 -11.48 -6.95
N PRO A 90 -6.34 -12.67 -7.49
CA PRO A 90 -7.03 -13.72 -6.75
C PRO A 90 -6.35 -14.12 -5.43
N ASN A 91 -5.02 -14.11 -5.38
CA ASN A 91 -4.27 -14.40 -4.16
C ASN A 91 -4.49 -13.36 -3.04
N GLN A 92 -4.73 -12.09 -3.40
CA GLN A 92 -5.02 -11.05 -2.40
C GLN A 92 -6.40 -11.28 -1.77
N ILE A 93 -7.38 -11.74 -2.56
CA ILE A 93 -8.69 -12.12 -2.04
C ILE A 93 -8.59 -13.35 -1.12
N LYS A 94 -7.81 -14.37 -1.50
CA LYS A 94 -7.57 -15.55 -0.63
C LYS A 94 -6.96 -15.16 0.71
N ASN A 95 -5.94 -14.30 0.68
CA ASN A 95 -5.30 -13.81 1.90
C ASN A 95 -6.25 -12.98 2.77
N ALA A 96 -7.08 -12.12 2.15
CA ALA A 96 -8.10 -11.36 2.88
C ALA A 96 -9.15 -12.28 3.53
N ASP A 97 -9.54 -13.35 2.84
CA ASP A 97 -10.45 -14.37 3.36
C ASP A 97 -9.87 -15.16 4.54
N GLU A 98 -8.56 -15.46 4.51
CA GLU A 98 -7.86 -16.09 5.63
C GLU A 98 -7.79 -15.16 6.84
N LEU A 99 -7.45 -13.89 6.62
CA LEU A 99 -7.48 -12.87 7.67
C LEU A 99 -8.88 -12.71 8.27
N ALA A 100 -9.92 -12.73 7.43
CA ALA A 100 -11.30 -12.63 7.90
C ALA A 100 -11.69 -13.80 8.81
N LYS A 101 -11.25 -15.02 8.49
CA LYS A 101 -11.45 -16.21 9.35
C LYS A 101 -10.71 -16.08 10.67
N VAL A 102 -9.45 -15.64 10.65
CA VAL A 102 -8.63 -15.48 11.86
C VAL A 102 -9.25 -14.46 12.81
N HIS A 103 -9.79 -13.36 12.27
CA HIS A 103 -10.35 -12.27 13.07
C HIS A 103 -11.87 -12.36 13.28
N GLY A 104 -12.55 -13.36 12.71
CA GLY A 104 -14.00 -13.53 12.84
C GLY A 104 -14.83 -12.41 12.19
N VAL A 105 -14.30 -11.75 11.17
CA VAL A 105 -14.98 -10.64 10.46
C VAL A 105 -15.59 -11.09 9.14
N GLU A 106 -16.54 -10.31 8.62
CA GLU A 106 -17.15 -10.57 7.32
C GLU A 106 -16.12 -10.45 6.18
N LYS A 107 -16.24 -11.34 5.19
CA LYS A 107 -15.35 -11.40 4.03
C LYS A 107 -15.63 -10.27 3.05
N VAL A 108 -14.61 -9.93 2.25
CA VAL A 108 -14.74 -8.92 1.20
C VAL A 108 -15.68 -9.43 0.09
N LYS A 109 -16.67 -8.61 -0.28
CA LYS A 109 -17.61 -8.93 -1.37
C LYS A 109 -16.94 -8.78 -2.73
N VAL A 110 -16.83 -9.87 -3.48
CA VAL A 110 -16.33 -9.85 -4.86
C VAL A 110 -17.48 -9.54 -5.83
N ILE A 111 -17.37 -8.42 -6.54
CA ILE A 111 -18.44 -7.93 -7.45
C ILE A 111 -18.37 -8.63 -8.81
N LYS A 112 -17.16 -8.89 -9.33
CA LYS A 112 -16.95 -9.53 -10.63
C LYS A 112 -15.64 -10.31 -10.65
N GLN A 113 -15.66 -11.52 -11.21
CA GLN A 113 -14.47 -12.33 -11.47
C GLN A 113 -14.21 -12.32 -12.98
N TYR A 114 -12.94 -12.22 -13.36
CA TYR A 114 -12.45 -12.19 -14.74
C TYR A 114 -11.40 -13.29 -14.93
#